data_AF-A0A165Q6E8-F1
#
_entry.id   AF-A0A165Q6E8-F1
#
_cell.length_a   1.000
_cell.length_b   1.000
_cell.length_c   1.000
_cell.angle_alpha   90.00
_cell.angle_beta   90.00
_cell.angle_gamma   90.00
#
_symmetry.space_group_name_H-M   'P 1'
#
loop_
_entity.id
_entity.type
_entity.pdbx_description
1 polymer ?
#
loop_
_entity_poly.entity_id
_entity_poly.type
_entity_poly.pdbx_seq_one_letter_code
_entity_poly.pdbx_strand_id
1 'polypeptide(L)'
;MKRKILLLASLCITGVASAQEQNGVGIGVPLPDASAILHVESSNKGLLIPNVVIEDLKSKAPITSDIKESLLVYNKQEKKEDVTGKILIAKGYYYWVATDATTGKWVRVITSEDAGEILNGQVQEYFVETKTERDMPKIGVDGKVVRDEKGKVITEKREVGGTYVYVADKTKVGDATFTDRMTIDIPSLVKEQETITSFGLDQYELFHYTDGKKFRKKLSKEEELEQGVSYLDKSTEIEIVYTDERGELNKFAVRDLLGADNEDVGAITKLEISPSLEGLTYTNDKGQKNDISLLEVVRKLETSTTLEIDSNDNLVYVNERQTQQQINIRSVVREPWHVAETGVEATANNQNIFNNGWVGIGLDSKTAAESIANLKEDEKLRVNGSIYARNSYYADYVFENYFTKEASALKYDYKFNDLATVESFIKAYRHLPGITPIGDLDKATNEGYLINVSELSVQLLEKVEELYLHTIDQNKLIQQQAEQLEKQENRLRQLEAFMNNNK
;
A
#
# COMPACT_ATOMS: atom_id res chain seq x y z
N MET A 1 -87.77 11.22 -19.71
CA MET A 1 -86.79 10.75 -18.70
C MET A 1 -85.74 9.75 -19.22
N LYS A 2 -86.02 8.92 -20.25
CA LYS A 2 -85.08 7.89 -20.72
C LYS A 2 -83.82 8.40 -21.46
N ARG A 3 -83.83 9.59 -22.08
CA ARG A 3 -82.64 10.16 -22.79
C ARG A 3 -81.60 10.82 -21.88
N LYS A 4 -81.97 11.24 -20.67
CA LYS A 4 -81.00 11.84 -19.71
C LYS A 4 -80.20 10.77 -18.94
N ILE A 5 -80.73 9.55 -18.85
CA ILE A 5 -80.07 8.41 -18.17
C ILE A 5 -78.97 7.81 -19.05
N LEU A 6 -79.13 7.78 -20.38
CA LEU A 6 -78.07 7.31 -21.30
C LEU A 6 -76.86 8.26 -21.37
N LEU A 7 -77.08 9.58 -21.24
CA LEU A 7 -75.99 10.56 -21.24
C LEU A 7 -75.22 10.55 -19.91
N LEU A 8 -75.89 10.29 -18.78
CA LEU A 8 -75.24 10.10 -17.49
C LEU A 8 -74.45 8.78 -17.43
N ALA A 9 -74.98 7.71 -18.02
CA ALA A 9 -74.26 6.44 -18.15
C ALA A 9 -73.04 6.53 -19.08
N SER A 10 -73.14 7.32 -20.16
CA SER A 10 -72.00 7.60 -21.05
C SER A 10 -70.93 8.46 -20.38
N LEU A 11 -71.31 9.42 -19.53
CA LEU A 11 -70.37 10.29 -18.81
C LEU A 11 -69.67 9.56 -17.65
N CYS A 12 -70.34 8.58 -17.04
CA CYS A 12 -69.73 7.69 -16.03
C CYS A 12 -68.79 6.64 -16.63
N ILE A 13 -68.95 6.27 -17.90
CA ILE A 13 -68.05 5.32 -18.59
C ILE A 13 -66.79 6.02 -19.14
N THR A 14 -66.86 7.32 -19.47
CA THR A 14 -65.67 8.10 -19.87
C THR A 14 -64.81 8.61 -18.70
N GLY A 15 -65.30 8.53 -17.46
CA GLY A 15 -64.56 8.91 -16.25
C GLY A 15 -63.59 7.85 -15.71
N VAL A 16 -63.44 6.71 -16.40
CA VAL A 16 -62.56 5.60 -15.96
C VAL A 16 -61.36 5.39 -16.88
N ALA A 17 -61.14 6.30 -17.84
CA ALA A 17 -60.06 6.20 -18.83
C ALA A 17 -59.03 7.33 -18.66
N SER A 18 -58.39 7.41 -17.50
CA SER A 18 -57.11 8.12 -17.29
C SER A 18 -56.49 7.63 -15.97
N ALA A 19 -56.15 6.34 -15.92
CA ALA A 19 -55.26 5.79 -14.89
C ALA A 19 -54.42 4.69 -15.53
N GLN A 20 -53.54 5.10 -16.45
CA GLN A 20 -52.38 4.33 -16.85
C GLN A 20 -51.17 5.27 -16.74
N GLU A 21 -50.89 5.72 -15.51
CA GLU A 21 -49.50 5.96 -15.15
C GLU A 21 -48.85 4.58 -14.99
N GLN A 22 -47.63 4.46 -15.48
CA GLN A 22 -46.94 3.19 -15.71
C GLN A 22 -46.55 2.56 -14.35
N ASN A 23 -47.50 1.90 -13.71
CA ASN A 23 -47.37 1.44 -12.32
C ASN A 23 -46.27 0.38 -12.19
N GLY A 24 -45.19 0.74 -11.50
CA GLY A 24 -44.26 -0.23 -10.93
C GLY A 24 -44.99 -1.26 -10.06
N VAL A 25 -44.39 -2.43 -9.87
CA VAL A 25 -44.94 -3.49 -9.04
C VAL A 25 -44.53 -3.26 -7.59
N GLY A 26 -45.51 -3.11 -6.71
CA GLY A 26 -45.30 -3.10 -5.26
C GLY A 26 -45.50 -4.48 -4.66
N ILE A 27 -44.55 -4.96 -3.85
CA ILE A 27 -44.71 -6.16 -3.02
C ILE A 27 -44.51 -5.74 -1.56
N GLY A 28 -45.61 -5.68 -0.80
CA GLY A 28 -45.57 -5.23 0.59
C GLY A 28 -45.72 -3.72 0.79
N VAL A 29 -45.80 -2.94 -0.31
CA VAL A 29 -46.12 -1.49 -0.30
C VAL A 29 -47.40 -1.19 -1.07
N PRO A 30 -48.32 -0.37 -0.54
CA PRO A 30 -49.57 -0.03 -1.21
C PRO A 30 -49.38 0.98 -2.35
N LEU A 31 -48.35 1.82 -2.28
CA LEU A 31 -47.96 2.76 -3.33
C LEU A 31 -46.45 2.62 -3.56
N PRO A 32 -46.02 1.98 -4.67
CA PRO A 32 -44.62 1.92 -5.05
C PRO A 32 -44.04 3.32 -5.23
N ASP A 33 -42.73 3.46 -5.01
CA ASP A 33 -42.07 4.74 -5.25
C ASP A 33 -42.14 5.05 -6.75
N ALA A 34 -42.40 6.32 -7.10
CA ALA A 34 -42.51 6.74 -8.49
C ALA A 34 -41.22 6.49 -9.31
N SER A 35 -40.06 6.38 -8.65
CA SER A 35 -38.80 6.06 -9.31
C SER A 35 -38.54 4.55 -9.50
N ALA A 36 -39.41 3.66 -9.01
CA ALA A 36 -39.16 2.23 -8.94
C ALA A 36 -40.16 1.41 -9.75
N ILE A 37 -39.64 0.62 -10.71
CA ILE A 37 -40.44 -0.38 -11.43
C ILE A 37 -40.77 -1.60 -10.54
N LEU A 38 -39.98 -1.87 -9.50
CA LEU A 38 -40.26 -2.90 -8.49
C LEU A 38 -39.87 -2.36 -7.10
N HIS A 39 -40.85 -2.17 -6.21
CA HIS A 39 -40.64 -1.77 -4.81
C HIS A 39 -41.07 -2.92 -3.90
N VAL A 40 -40.11 -3.52 -3.19
CA VAL A 40 -40.36 -4.62 -2.23
C VAL A 40 -40.05 -4.14 -0.81
N GLU A 41 -41.04 -4.15 0.08
CA GLU A 41 -40.87 -3.82 1.50
C GLU A 41 -41.37 -4.98 2.37
N SER A 42 -40.54 -5.41 3.32
CA SER A 42 -40.93 -6.38 4.34
C SER A 42 -40.01 -6.22 5.55
N SER A 43 -40.59 -6.29 6.75
CA SER A 43 -39.82 -6.25 8.00
C SER A 43 -39.11 -7.56 8.34
N ASN A 44 -39.43 -8.66 7.64
CA ASN A 44 -38.90 -9.99 7.98
C ASN A 44 -38.69 -10.94 6.78
N LYS A 45 -38.88 -10.48 5.54
CA LYS A 45 -38.64 -11.26 4.31
C LYS A 45 -37.75 -10.46 3.37
N GLY A 46 -36.94 -11.17 2.58
CA GLY A 46 -36.08 -10.59 1.56
C GLY A 46 -36.43 -11.06 0.14
N LEU A 47 -35.69 -10.55 -0.84
CA LEU A 47 -35.76 -11.00 -2.23
C LEU A 47 -34.72 -12.10 -2.48
N LEU A 48 -35.18 -13.28 -2.90
CA LEU A 48 -34.27 -14.37 -3.28
C LEU A 48 -33.92 -14.24 -4.76
N ILE A 49 -32.67 -13.88 -5.02
CA ILE A 49 -32.09 -13.79 -6.37
C ILE A 49 -31.77 -15.20 -6.89
N PRO A 50 -31.94 -15.48 -8.20
CA PRO A 50 -31.64 -16.79 -8.77
C PRO A 50 -30.22 -17.28 -8.43
N ASN A 51 -30.16 -18.48 -7.84
CA ASN A 51 -28.90 -19.12 -7.43
C ASN A 51 -28.34 -19.99 -8.57
N VAL A 52 -27.14 -19.67 -9.04
CA VAL A 52 -26.48 -20.33 -10.17
C VAL A 52 -25.06 -20.78 -9.81
N VAL A 53 -24.44 -21.61 -10.65
CA VAL A 53 -23.00 -21.95 -10.56
C VAL A 53 -22.31 -21.32 -11.75
N ILE A 54 -21.39 -20.38 -11.50
CA ILE A 54 -20.58 -19.74 -12.53
C ILE A 54 -19.21 -20.43 -12.58
N GLU A 55 -18.94 -21.16 -13.65
CA GLU A 55 -17.65 -21.82 -13.82
C GLU A 55 -16.59 -20.94 -14.49
N ASP A 56 -17.00 -20.00 -15.32
CA ASP A 56 -16.13 -19.08 -16.04
C ASP A 56 -16.78 -17.70 -16.11
N LEU A 57 -16.07 -16.68 -15.63
CA LEU A 57 -16.55 -15.30 -15.62
C LEU A 57 -16.71 -14.74 -17.04
N LYS A 58 -16.05 -15.31 -18.05
CA LYS A 58 -16.18 -14.88 -19.45
C LYS A 58 -17.26 -15.64 -20.23
N SER A 59 -17.89 -16.63 -19.59
CA SER A 59 -18.93 -17.44 -20.21
C SER A 59 -20.31 -16.99 -19.76
N LYS A 60 -21.27 -16.93 -20.70
CA LYS A 60 -22.69 -16.71 -20.36
C LYS A 60 -23.31 -17.87 -19.57
N ALA A 61 -22.69 -19.04 -19.59
CA ALA A 61 -23.14 -20.19 -18.82
C ALA A 61 -23.23 -19.82 -17.32
N PRO A 62 -24.26 -20.29 -16.60
CA PRO A 62 -25.25 -21.30 -17.01
C PRO A 62 -26.50 -20.72 -17.69
N ILE A 63 -26.51 -19.43 -18.02
CA ILE A 63 -27.64 -18.80 -18.71
C ILE A 63 -27.61 -19.21 -20.19
N THR A 64 -28.66 -19.90 -20.64
CA THR A 64 -28.73 -20.46 -22.00
C THR A 64 -29.35 -19.50 -23.01
N SER A 65 -30.24 -18.61 -22.56
CA SER A 65 -30.87 -17.58 -23.37
C SER A 65 -29.91 -16.44 -23.69
N ASP A 66 -30.37 -15.49 -24.51
CA ASP A 66 -29.70 -14.20 -24.65
C ASP A 66 -29.69 -13.50 -23.29
N ILE A 67 -28.49 -13.23 -22.80
CA ILE A 67 -28.26 -12.53 -21.54
C ILE A 67 -28.31 -11.03 -21.79
N LYS A 68 -28.82 -10.27 -20.84
CA LYS A 68 -28.90 -8.80 -20.90
C LYS A 68 -27.96 -8.18 -19.88
N GLU A 69 -27.50 -6.97 -20.20
CA GLU A 69 -26.78 -6.08 -19.28
C GLU A 69 -27.54 -6.02 -17.94
N SER A 70 -26.80 -6.04 -16.84
CA SER A 70 -27.34 -5.95 -15.48
C SER A 70 -28.21 -7.13 -15.02
N LEU A 71 -28.14 -8.29 -15.68
CA LEU A 71 -28.75 -9.51 -15.14
C LEU A 71 -28.04 -9.90 -13.83
N LEU A 72 -28.75 -9.84 -12.70
CA LEU A 72 -28.24 -10.16 -11.37
C LEU A 72 -28.54 -11.62 -11.00
N VAL A 73 -27.51 -12.33 -10.53
CA VAL A 73 -27.58 -13.71 -10.03
C VAL A 73 -26.76 -13.85 -8.75
N TYR A 74 -27.02 -14.89 -7.97
CA TYR A 74 -26.18 -15.27 -6.84
C TYR A 74 -25.39 -16.54 -7.19
N ASN A 75 -24.07 -16.44 -7.21
CA ASN A 75 -23.19 -17.60 -7.39
C ASN A 75 -23.11 -18.39 -6.09
N LYS A 76 -23.53 -19.65 -6.14
CA LYS A 76 -23.54 -20.55 -4.96
C LYS A 76 -22.28 -21.40 -4.81
N GLN A 77 -21.33 -21.29 -5.73
CA GLN A 77 -20.04 -21.98 -5.61
C GLN A 77 -19.21 -21.31 -4.52
N GLU A 78 -18.78 -22.08 -3.50
CA GLU A 78 -18.01 -21.56 -2.36
C GLU A 78 -16.74 -20.82 -2.82
N LYS A 79 -15.91 -21.49 -3.61
CA LYS A 79 -14.76 -20.90 -4.29
C LYS A 79 -14.30 -21.77 -5.46
N LYS A 80 -13.67 -21.14 -6.45
CA LYS A 80 -12.90 -21.78 -7.53
C LYS A 80 -11.52 -21.15 -7.51
N GLU A 81 -10.50 -21.98 -7.33
CA GLU A 81 -9.11 -21.55 -7.25
C GLU A 81 -8.34 -21.95 -8.53
N ASP A 82 -7.26 -21.22 -8.82
CA ASP A 82 -6.27 -21.68 -9.80
C ASP A 82 -5.27 -22.67 -9.17
N VAL A 83 -4.31 -23.12 -9.98
CA VAL A 83 -3.26 -24.06 -9.55
C VAL A 83 -2.35 -23.52 -8.43
N THR A 84 -2.39 -22.22 -8.17
CA THR A 84 -1.61 -21.56 -7.11
C THR A 84 -2.43 -21.30 -5.84
N GLY A 85 -3.69 -21.74 -5.81
CA GLY A 85 -4.61 -21.49 -4.69
C GLY A 85 -5.23 -20.10 -4.72
N LYS A 86 -5.07 -19.32 -5.81
CA LYS A 86 -5.70 -18.01 -5.95
C LYS A 86 -7.18 -18.18 -6.26
N ILE A 87 -8.05 -17.54 -5.47
CA ILE A 87 -9.48 -17.52 -5.71
C ILE A 87 -9.78 -16.75 -7.01
N LEU A 88 -10.32 -17.45 -8.00
CA LEU A 88 -10.76 -16.92 -9.29
C LEU A 88 -12.23 -16.55 -9.30
N ILE A 89 -13.06 -17.34 -8.61
CA ILE A 89 -14.50 -17.15 -8.48
C ILE A 89 -14.88 -17.49 -7.04
N ALA A 90 -15.70 -16.66 -6.42
CA ALA A 90 -16.13 -16.84 -5.04
C ALA A 90 -17.66 -16.85 -4.96
N LYS A 91 -18.18 -17.29 -3.82
CA LYS A 91 -19.60 -17.18 -3.51
C LYS A 91 -20.02 -15.71 -3.40
N GLY A 92 -21.19 -15.36 -3.92
CA GLY A 92 -21.72 -13.99 -3.79
C GLY A 92 -22.58 -13.54 -4.96
N TYR A 93 -22.91 -12.25 -4.99
CA TYR A 93 -23.71 -11.65 -6.05
C TYR A 93 -22.87 -11.31 -7.27
N TYR A 94 -23.38 -11.63 -8.45
CA TYR A 94 -22.76 -11.34 -9.73
C TYR A 94 -23.79 -10.71 -10.66
N TYR A 95 -23.36 -9.73 -11.45
CA TYR A 95 -24.16 -9.18 -12.52
C TYR A 95 -23.43 -9.29 -13.86
N TRP A 96 -24.19 -9.41 -14.94
CA TRP A 96 -23.62 -9.48 -16.28
C TRP A 96 -23.30 -8.10 -16.83
N VAL A 97 -22.08 -7.92 -17.32
CA VAL A 97 -21.65 -6.76 -18.12
C VAL A 97 -21.39 -7.23 -19.54
N ALA A 98 -22.21 -6.78 -20.47
CA ALA A 98 -22.09 -7.00 -21.90
C ALA A 98 -21.02 -6.06 -22.48
N THR A 99 -20.11 -6.63 -23.27
CA THR A 99 -19.13 -5.86 -24.06
C THR A 99 -19.68 -5.59 -25.47
N ASP A 100 -20.50 -6.50 -25.99
CA ASP A 100 -21.25 -6.36 -27.24
C ASP A 100 -22.57 -7.16 -27.19
N ALA A 101 -23.28 -7.28 -28.31
CA ALA A 101 -24.57 -7.98 -28.39
C ALA A 101 -24.51 -9.49 -28.05
N THR A 102 -23.33 -10.10 -28.02
CA THR A 102 -23.09 -11.54 -27.87
C THR A 102 -22.02 -11.91 -26.86
N THR A 103 -21.18 -10.97 -26.43
CA THR A 103 -20.06 -11.18 -25.52
C THR A 103 -20.17 -10.31 -24.28
N GLY A 104 -19.60 -10.77 -23.16
CA GLY A 104 -19.62 -10.07 -21.89
C GLY A 104 -18.92 -10.87 -20.82
N LYS A 105 -19.08 -10.43 -19.57
CA LYS A 105 -18.50 -11.10 -18.41
C LYS A 105 -19.38 -10.93 -17.17
N TRP A 106 -19.28 -11.91 -16.28
CA TRP A 106 -19.77 -11.82 -14.92
C TRP A 106 -18.85 -10.93 -14.07
N VAL A 107 -19.44 -9.93 -13.43
CA VAL A 107 -18.76 -9.04 -12.49
C VAL A 107 -19.34 -9.27 -11.10
N ARG A 108 -18.48 -9.53 -10.12
CA ARG A 108 -18.88 -9.71 -8.73
C ARG A 108 -19.24 -8.36 -8.12
N VAL A 109 -20.32 -8.30 -7.36
CA VAL A 109 -20.61 -7.17 -6.47
C VAL A 109 -19.75 -7.35 -5.21
N ILE A 110 -18.81 -6.45 -5.01
CA ILE A 110 -17.84 -6.50 -3.90
C ILE A 110 -18.45 -5.77 -2.70
N THR A 111 -18.39 -6.38 -1.52
CA THR A 111 -18.75 -5.72 -0.25
C THR A 111 -17.51 -5.17 0.46
N SER A 112 -17.69 -4.32 1.47
CA SER A 112 -16.58 -3.84 2.32
C SER A 112 -15.81 -4.96 3.00
N GLU A 113 -16.43 -6.13 3.20
CA GLU A 113 -15.80 -7.33 3.76
C GLU A 113 -14.93 -8.08 2.73
N ASP A 114 -15.28 -8.01 1.43
CA ASP A 114 -14.51 -8.60 0.33
C ASP A 114 -13.26 -7.77 -0.04
N ALA A 115 -13.17 -6.52 0.42
CA ALA A 115 -12.04 -5.63 0.12
C ALA A 115 -10.70 -6.19 0.63
N GLY A 116 -10.69 -6.92 1.76
CA GLY A 116 -9.48 -7.50 2.35
C GLY A 116 -8.81 -8.55 1.46
N GLU A 117 -9.57 -9.34 0.68
CA GLU A 117 -9.02 -10.35 -0.22
C GLU A 117 -8.54 -9.76 -1.56
N ILE A 118 -9.17 -8.67 -2.02
CA ILE A 118 -8.83 -7.99 -3.29
C ILE A 118 -7.60 -7.09 -3.13
N LEU A 119 -7.42 -6.47 -1.96
CA LEU A 119 -6.23 -5.68 -1.62
C LEU A 119 -4.96 -6.55 -1.58
N ASN A 120 -5.08 -7.84 -1.22
CA ASN A 120 -3.98 -8.79 -1.29
C ASN A 120 -3.55 -9.15 -2.73
N GLY A 121 -4.37 -8.79 -3.74
CA GLY A 121 -4.09 -9.00 -5.15
C GLY A 121 -3.52 -7.77 -5.88
N GLN A 122 -3.46 -6.60 -5.23
CA GLN A 122 -2.73 -5.45 -5.77
C GLN A 122 -1.23 -5.70 -5.60
N VAL A 123 -0.42 -5.25 -6.57
CA VAL A 123 1.03 -5.41 -6.59
C VAL A 123 1.61 -4.77 -5.34
N GLN A 124 1.83 -5.60 -4.31
CA GLN A 124 2.63 -5.24 -3.16
C GLN A 124 4.09 -5.51 -3.48
N GLU A 125 4.97 -4.80 -2.80
CA GLU A 125 6.38 -5.11 -2.75
C GLU A 125 6.60 -6.56 -2.26
N TYR A 126 7.67 -7.22 -2.70
CA TYR A 126 7.91 -8.61 -2.37
C TYR A 126 9.38 -8.87 -2.04
N PHE A 127 9.60 -9.33 -0.81
CA PHE A 127 10.89 -9.83 -0.36
C PHE A 127 10.91 -11.35 -0.54
N VAL A 128 11.90 -11.86 -1.28
CA VAL A 128 12.09 -13.30 -1.44
C VAL A 128 13.41 -13.71 -0.82
N GLU A 129 13.35 -14.65 0.12
CA GLU A 129 14.52 -15.40 0.52
C GLU A 129 14.88 -16.41 -0.58
N THR A 130 16.06 -16.25 -1.16
CA THR A 130 16.59 -17.14 -2.20
C THR A 130 17.66 -18.05 -1.62
N LYS A 131 17.66 -19.32 -2.04
CA LYS A 131 18.72 -20.28 -1.71
C LYS A 131 19.83 -20.16 -2.75
N THR A 132 21.07 -20.00 -2.30
CA THR A 132 22.24 -19.91 -3.17
C THR A 132 23.17 -21.09 -2.91
N GLU A 133 23.66 -21.75 -3.96
CA GLU A 133 24.70 -22.78 -3.83
C GLU A 133 26.03 -22.15 -3.42
N ARG A 134 26.65 -22.69 -2.37
CA ARG A 134 27.96 -22.26 -1.89
C ARG A 134 28.88 -23.41 -1.53
N ASP A 135 30.17 -23.16 -1.73
CA ASP A 135 31.24 -24.04 -1.27
C ASP A 135 31.40 -23.93 0.26
N MET A 136 30.97 -24.98 0.96
CA MET A 136 31.06 -25.13 2.42
C MET A 136 32.08 -26.19 2.78
N PRO A 137 32.81 -26.09 3.92
CA PRO A 137 33.72 -27.14 4.36
C PRO A 137 32.98 -28.48 4.50
N LYS A 138 33.52 -29.54 3.89
CA LYS A 138 32.99 -30.90 4.02
C LYS A 138 33.25 -31.38 5.45
N ILE A 139 32.21 -31.87 6.12
CA ILE A 139 32.30 -32.40 7.48
C ILE A 139 32.31 -33.93 7.41
N GLY A 140 33.32 -34.56 8.04
CA GLY A 140 33.45 -36.00 8.15
C GLY A 140 32.46 -36.61 9.13
N VAL A 141 32.31 -37.93 9.11
CA VAL A 141 31.46 -38.67 10.05
C VAL A 141 31.92 -38.55 11.52
N ASP A 142 33.14 -38.06 11.74
CA ASP A 142 33.74 -37.73 13.03
C ASP A 142 33.46 -36.28 13.48
N GLY A 143 32.69 -35.51 12.70
CA GLY A 143 32.36 -34.13 12.97
C GLY A 143 33.48 -33.12 12.65
N LYS A 144 34.59 -33.55 12.06
CA LYS A 144 35.72 -32.66 11.72
C LYS A 144 35.69 -32.20 10.27
N VAL A 145 36.30 -31.04 10.02
CA VAL A 145 36.50 -30.53 8.65
C VAL A 145 37.45 -31.46 7.90
N VAL A 146 36.99 -31.99 6.76
CA VAL A 146 37.78 -32.88 5.91
C VAL A 146 38.83 -32.05 5.17
N ARG A 147 40.09 -32.47 5.26
CA ARG A 147 41.25 -31.83 4.62
C ARG A 147 41.93 -32.81 3.67
N ASP A 148 42.54 -32.29 2.61
CA ASP A 148 43.33 -33.09 1.67
C ASP A 148 44.69 -33.50 2.27
N GLU A 149 45.45 -34.32 1.55
CA GLU A 149 46.79 -34.80 1.95
C GLU A 149 47.83 -33.67 2.15
N LYS A 150 47.49 -32.43 1.76
CA LYS A 150 48.32 -31.22 1.91
C LYS A 150 47.75 -30.28 2.99
N GLY A 151 46.73 -30.68 3.74
CA GLY A 151 46.12 -29.92 4.83
C GLY A 151 45.09 -28.87 4.40
N LYS A 152 44.76 -28.77 3.11
CA LYS A 152 43.77 -27.80 2.59
C LYS A 152 42.35 -28.33 2.80
N VAL A 153 41.44 -27.44 3.24
CA VAL A 153 40.02 -27.76 3.47
C VAL A 153 39.35 -28.19 2.17
N ILE A 154 38.70 -29.36 2.19
CA ILE A 154 37.86 -29.83 1.10
C ILE A 154 36.48 -29.21 1.26
N THR A 155 35.97 -28.57 0.22
CA THR A 155 34.63 -27.96 0.20
C THR A 155 33.64 -28.82 -0.57
N GLU A 156 32.36 -28.70 -0.24
CA GLU A 156 31.23 -29.25 -0.97
C GLU A 156 30.15 -28.18 -1.18
N LYS A 157 29.46 -28.26 -2.32
CA LYS A 157 28.38 -27.32 -2.64
C LYS A 157 27.14 -27.66 -1.83
N ARG A 158 26.66 -26.71 -1.02
CA ARG A 158 25.38 -26.81 -0.32
C ARG A 158 24.53 -25.59 -0.65
N GLU A 159 23.22 -25.79 -0.78
CA GLU A 159 22.26 -24.69 -0.84
C GLU A 159 22.11 -24.07 0.54
N VAL A 160 22.41 -22.77 0.65
CA VAL A 160 22.29 -22.01 1.89
C VAL A 160 21.23 -20.92 1.69
N GLY A 161 20.27 -20.84 2.63
CA GLY A 161 19.29 -19.74 2.71
C GLY A 161 19.91 -18.47 3.29
N GLY A 162 19.17 -17.36 3.28
CA GLY A 162 19.63 -16.06 3.82
C GLY A 162 20.06 -15.00 2.81
N THR A 163 19.97 -15.26 1.50
CA THR A 163 20.08 -14.20 0.48
C THR A 163 18.70 -13.60 0.24
N TYR A 164 18.48 -12.36 0.68
CA TYR A 164 17.22 -11.63 0.49
C TYR A 164 17.30 -10.79 -0.78
N VAL A 165 16.32 -10.95 -1.66
CA VAL A 165 16.22 -10.17 -2.89
C VAL A 165 14.92 -9.37 -2.84
N TYR A 166 15.04 -8.05 -2.98
CA TYR A 166 13.92 -7.13 -3.16
C TYR A 166 13.80 -6.77 -4.64
N VAL A 167 12.59 -6.87 -5.19
CA VAL A 167 12.26 -6.45 -6.55
C VAL A 167 10.89 -5.77 -6.54
N ALA A 168 10.82 -4.53 -7.02
CA ALA A 168 9.56 -3.76 -7.09
C ALA A 168 8.50 -4.42 -8.00
N ASP A 169 8.93 -5.15 -9.03
CA ASP A 169 8.06 -5.96 -9.90
C ASP A 169 8.23 -7.47 -9.62
N LYS A 170 7.21 -8.10 -9.03
CA LYS A 170 7.21 -9.53 -8.70
C LYS A 170 7.41 -10.45 -9.91
N THR A 171 7.14 -9.98 -11.12
CA THR A 171 7.34 -10.77 -12.34
C THR A 171 8.81 -10.85 -12.76
N LYS A 172 9.68 -10.05 -12.14
CA LYS A 172 11.11 -9.90 -12.47
C LYS A 172 12.07 -10.49 -11.45
N VAL A 173 11.59 -11.25 -10.47
CA VAL A 173 12.40 -11.84 -9.39
C VAL A 173 13.58 -12.68 -9.90
N GLY A 174 13.46 -13.32 -11.06
CA GLY A 174 14.51 -14.12 -11.69
C GLY A 174 15.42 -13.37 -12.69
N ASP A 175 15.17 -12.08 -12.95
CA ASP A 175 15.93 -11.30 -13.92
C ASP A 175 17.09 -10.58 -13.22
N ALA A 176 18.29 -11.11 -13.38
CA ALA A 176 19.48 -10.56 -12.75
C ALA A 176 19.90 -9.17 -13.29
N THR A 177 19.30 -8.72 -14.39
CA THR A 177 19.63 -7.44 -15.05
C THR A 177 18.65 -6.31 -14.72
N PHE A 178 17.63 -6.58 -13.90
CA PHE A 178 16.65 -5.58 -13.49
C PHE A 178 17.29 -4.52 -12.58
N THR A 179 17.11 -3.24 -12.93
CA THR A 179 17.83 -2.12 -12.30
C THR A 179 17.35 -1.77 -10.90
N ASP A 180 16.08 -2.04 -10.59
CA ASP A 180 15.48 -1.78 -9.26
C ASP A 180 15.48 -3.04 -8.38
N ARG A 181 16.55 -3.84 -8.51
CA ARG A 181 16.78 -5.06 -7.74
C ARG A 181 17.82 -4.77 -6.66
N MET A 182 17.47 -5.01 -5.40
CA MET A 182 18.41 -5.00 -4.28
C MET A 182 18.63 -6.44 -3.81
N THR A 183 19.89 -6.84 -3.60
CA THR A 183 20.25 -8.15 -3.06
C THR A 183 21.06 -7.96 -1.80
N ILE A 184 20.59 -8.54 -0.69
CA ILE A 184 21.28 -8.55 0.60
C ILE A 184 21.65 -9.99 0.90
N ASP A 185 22.95 -10.24 0.97
CA ASP A 185 23.52 -11.55 1.20
C ASP A 185 23.98 -11.68 2.66
N ILE A 186 23.05 -12.07 3.53
CA ILE A 186 23.32 -12.19 4.96
C ILE A 186 24.39 -13.27 5.25
N PRO A 187 24.39 -14.47 4.64
CA PRO A 187 25.45 -15.45 4.88
C PRO A 187 26.84 -14.99 4.45
N SER A 188 26.99 -14.19 3.39
CA SER A 188 28.31 -13.62 3.04
C SER A 188 28.73 -12.57 4.06
N LEU A 189 27.82 -11.66 4.43
CA LEU A 189 28.09 -10.63 5.44
C LEU A 189 28.43 -11.25 6.80
N VAL A 190 27.72 -12.31 7.20
CA VAL A 190 27.97 -13.05 8.42
C VAL A 190 29.28 -13.83 8.32
N LYS A 191 29.56 -14.56 7.23
CA LYS A 191 30.81 -15.33 7.07
C LYS A 191 32.06 -14.45 6.97
N GLU A 192 31.97 -13.26 6.38
CA GLU A 192 33.06 -12.29 6.32
C GLU A 192 33.38 -11.69 7.70
N GLN A 193 32.46 -11.82 8.67
CA GLN A 193 32.54 -11.20 9.99
C GLN A 193 32.38 -12.21 11.15
N GLU A 194 32.27 -13.52 10.86
CA GLU A 194 32.22 -14.60 11.85
C GLU A 194 33.63 -14.94 12.29
N THR A 195 33.92 -14.81 13.59
CA THR A 195 35.14 -15.37 14.18
C THR A 195 34.90 -16.84 14.50
N ILE A 196 35.29 -17.77 13.61
CA ILE A 196 35.42 -19.20 13.95
C ILE A 196 36.69 -19.35 14.79
N THR A 197 36.62 -18.89 16.03
CA THR A 197 37.71 -18.96 17.00
C THR A 197 37.73 -20.38 17.57
N SER A 198 38.74 -21.16 17.21
CA SER A 198 38.98 -22.47 17.83
C SER A 198 40.26 -22.45 18.66
N PHE A 199 40.15 -22.90 19.91
CA PHE A 199 41.28 -23.05 20.83
C PHE A 199 41.66 -24.52 20.93
N GLY A 200 42.96 -24.79 20.85
CA GLY A 200 43.55 -26.10 21.09
C GLY A 200 44.72 -25.99 22.06
N LEU A 201 45.06 -27.12 22.69
CA LEU A 201 46.30 -27.28 23.45
C LEU A 201 47.26 -28.10 22.61
N ASP A 202 48.49 -27.61 22.48
CA ASP A 202 49.59 -28.31 21.80
C ASP A 202 50.81 -28.35 22.73
N GLN A 203 51.80 -29.18 22.37
CA GLN A 203 53.05 -29.32 23.12
C GLN A 203 54.24 -28.96 22.22
N TYR A 204 55.22 -28.25 22.77
CA TYR A 204 56.46 -27.95 22.08
C TYR A 204 57.69 -28.33 22.90
N GLU A 205 58.79 -28.65 22.21
CA GLU A 205 60.07 -28.95 22.85
C GLU A 205 60.85 -27.67 23.11
N LEU A 206 61.37 -27.52 24.33
CA LEU A 206 62.23 -26.43 24.75
C LEU A 206 63.61 -26.98 25.09
N PHE A 207 64.64 -26.56 24.36
CA PHE A 207 66.02 -27.01 24.51
C PHE A 207 66.77 -26.06 25.47
N HIS A 208 67.40 -26.61 26.51
CA HIS A 208 68.10 -25.88 27.56
C HIS A 208 69.61 -25.97 27.37
N TYR A 209 70.32 -24.89 27.70
CA TYR A 209 71.76 -24.75 27.48
C TYR A 209 72.51 -24.29 28.73
N THR A 210 73.83 -24.51 28.77
CA THR A 210 74.70 -24.33 29.96
C THR A 210 74.69 -22.95 30.60
N ASP A 211 74.31 -21.89 29.87
CA ASP A 211 74.22 -20.53 30.39
C ASP A 211 72.80 -20.14 30.84
N GLY A 212 71.87 -21.11 30.87
CA GLY A 212 70.46 -20.90 31.18
C GLY A 212 69.62 -20.43 30.00
N LYS A 213 70.20 -20.22 28.80
CA LYS A 213 69.41 -19.90 27.60
C LYS A 213 68.55 -21.10 27.18
N LYS A 214 67.41 -20.77 26.57
CA LYS A 214 66.41 -21.74 26.13
C LYS A 214 65.94 -21.39 24.73
N PHE A 215 65.82 -22.39 23.87
CA PHE A 215 65.39 -22.21 22.48
C PHE A 215 64.29 -23.22 22.12
N ARG A 216 63.33 -22.80 21.29
CA ARG A 216 62.25 -23.68 20.78
C ARG A 216 62.72 -24.63 19.66
N LYS A 217 63.95 -24.43 19.19
CA LYS A 217 64.63 -25.27 18.20
C LYS A 217 66.02 -25.59 18.72
N LYS A 218 66.44 -26.84 18.56
CA LYS A 218 67.80 -27.24 18.91
C LYS A 218 68.81 -26.53 18.02
N LEU A 219 69.73 -25.80 18.62
CA LEU A 219 70.87 -25.17 17.95
C LEU A 219 71.78 -26.24 17.32
N SER A 220 72.39 -25.90 16.18
CA SER A 220 73.47 -26.69 15.60
C SER A 220 74.74 -26.58 16.44
N LYS A 221 75.74 -27.43 16.16
CA LYS A 221 77.02 -27.38 16.88
C LYS A 221 77.80 -26.10 16.58
N GLU A 222 77.65 -25.56 15.38
CA GLU A 222 78.21 -24.27 14.98
C GLU A 222 77.54 -23.11 15.75
N GLU A 223 76.20 -23.12 15.85
CA GLU A 223 75.43 -22.10 16.58
C GLU A 223 75.69 -22.14 18.10
N GLU A 224 75.85 -23.34 18.68
CA GLU A 224 76.29 -23.54 20.07
C GLU A 224 77.65 -22.87 20.34
N LEU A 225 78.60 -23.06 19.41
CA LEU A 225 79.96 -22.52 19.52
C LEU A 225 79.97 -20.99 19.37
N GLU A 226 79.20 -20.43 18.44
CA GLU A 226 79.07 -18.98 18.24
C GLU A 226 78.45 -18.27 19.44
N GLN A 227 77.46 -18.90 20.08
CA GLN A 227 76.79 -18.32 21.24
C GLN A 227 77.47 -18.66 22.58
N GLY A 228 78.53 -19.48 22.56
CA GLY A 228 79.28 -19.88 23.76
C GLY A 228 78.48 -20.76 24.71
N VAL A 229 77.56 -21.57 24.19
CA VAL A 229 76.64 -22.40 24.98
C VAL A 229 76.74 -23.88 24.57
N SER A 230 76.46 -24.81 25.48
CA SER A 230 76.33 -26.23 25.12
C SER A 230 75.00 -26.80 25.57
N TYR A 231 74.41 -27.66 24.74
CA TYR A 231 73.12 -28.29 25.01
C TYR A 231 73.18 -29.14 26.29
N LEU A 232 72.22 -28.94 27.18
CA LEU A 232 72.04 -29.71 28.41
C LEU A 232 70.98 -30.80 28.22
N ASP A 233 69.72 -30.38 28.09
CA ASP A 233 68.56 -31.27 28.03
C ASP A 233 67.37 -30.56 27.35
N LYS A 234 66.26 -31.27 27.15
CA LYS A 234 65.00 -30.72 26.64
C LYS A 234 63.85 -30.94 27.61
N SER A 235 62.93 -29.98 27.69
CA SER A 235 61.63 -30.14 28.34
C SER A 235 60.50 -30.06 27.31
N THR A 236 59.35 -30.64 27.64
CA THR A 236 58.11 -30.47 26.89
C THR A 236 57.26 -29.43 27.61
N GLU A 237 56.90 -28.36 26.91
CA GLU A 237 56.08 -27.26 27.41
C GLU A 237 54.74 -27.23 26.67
N ILE A 238 53.70 -26.69 27.30
CA ILE A 238 52.36 -26.60 26.70
C ILE A 238 52.15 -25.20 26.13
N GLU A 239 51.57 -25.14 24.93
CA GLU A 239 51.14 -23.91 24.30
C GLU A 239 49.65 -23.94 23.98
N ILE A 240 49.02 -22.77 24.08
CA ILE A 240 47.68 -22.53 23.55
C ILE A 240 47.85 -22.20 22.08
N VAL A 241 47.19 -22.99 21.24
CA VAL A 241 47.10 -22.75 19.81
C VAL A 241 45.73 -22.18 19.51
N TYR A 242 45.73 -21.01 18.90
CA TYR A 242 44.54 -20.31 18.45
C TYR A 242 44.63 -20.14 16.93
N THR A 243 43.63 -20.61 16.20
CA THR A 243 43.49 -20.27 14.78
C THR A 243 42.52 -19.12 14.66
N ASP A 244 42.99 -18.03 14.07
CA ASP A 244 42.18 -16.81 13.89
C ASP A 244 41.23 -16.90 12.69
N GLU A 245 40.44 -15.84 12.51
CA GLU A 245 39.43 -15.74 11.44
C GLU A 245 40.02 -15.79 10.02
N ARG A 246 41.34 -15.60 9.87
CA ARG A 246 42.05 -15.70 8.58
C ARG A 246 42.67 -17.07 8.36
N GLY A 247 42.53 -17.98 9.33
CA GLY A 247 43.18 -19.28 9.33
C GLY A 247 44.65 -19.23 9.72
N GLU A 248 45.13 -18.11 10.28
CA GLU A 248 46.50 -17.99 10.77
C GLU A 248 46.61 -18.57 12.18
N LEU A 249 47.69 -19.33 12.41
CA LEU A 249 47.88 -20.12 13.61
C LEU A 249 48.78 -19.35 14.59
N ASN A 250 48.17 -18.89 15.67
CA ASN A 250 48.81 -18.15 16.74
C ASN A 250 49.12 -19.10 17.92
N LYS A 251 50.33 -19.00 18.48
CA LYS A 251 50.84 -19.90 19.53
C LYS A 251 51.33 -19.12 20.75
N PHE A 252 50.74 -19.40 21.91
CA PHE A 252 51.11 -18.75 23.17
C PHE A 252 51.60 -19.79 24.18
N ALA A 253 52.81 -19.62 24.72
CA ALA A 253 53.27 -20.50 25.79
C ALA A 253 52.41 -20.24 27.04
N VAL A 254 51.90 -21.30 27.67
CA VAL A 254 51.04 -21.18 28.87
C VAL A 254 51.77 -20.45 30.01
N ARG A 255 53.11 -20.55 30.07
CA ARG A 255 53.93 -19.85 31.06
C ARG A 255 53.90 -18.32 30.90
N ASP A 256 53.83 -17.81 29.65
CA ASP A 256 53.84 -16.37 29.40
C ASP A 256 52.49 -15.73 29.79
N LEU A 257 51.40 -16.51 29.74
CA LEU A 257 50.06 -16.12 30.20
C LEU A 257 49.94 -16.04 31.73
N LEU A 258 50.86 -16.65 32.47
CA LEU A 258 50.88 -16.68 33.94
C LEU A 258 51.72 -15.56 34.56
N GLY A 259 52.21 -14.64 33.73
CA GLY A 259 53.07 -13.52 34.12
C GLY A 259 54.54 -13.93 34.12
N ALA A 260 55.31 -13.42 33.17
CA ALA A 260 56.74 -13.70 33.03
C ALA A 260 57.60 -13.30 34.26
N ASP A 261 57.04 -12.49 35.17
CA ASP A 261 57.73 -11.92 36.35
C ASP A 261 57.10 -12.34 37.70
N ASN A 262 56.21 -13.34 37.72
CA ASN A 262 55.61 -13.80 38.97
C ASN A 262 56.55 -14.79 39.69
N GLU A 263 57.33 -14.31 40.66
CA GLU A 263 58.28 -15.12 41.47
C GLU A 263 57.60 -16.30 42.21
N ASP A 264 56.27 -16.27 42.39
CA ASP A 264 55.48 -17.36 42.99
C ASP A 264 55.08 -18.48 41.99
N VAL A 265 55.46 -18.36 40.72
CA VAL A 265 55.20 -19.35 39.65
C VAL A 265 56.54 -19.91 39.12
N GLY A 266 57.48 -20.18 40.03
CA GLY A 266 58.84 -20.62 39.70
C GLY A 266 58.91 -21.95 38.94
N ALA A 267 57.92 -22.83 39.13
CA ALA A 267 57.73 -24.03 38.32
C ALA A 267 56.29 -24.54 38.39
N ILE A 268 55.66 -24.77 37.24
CA ILE A 268 54.39 -25.52 37.17
C ILE A 268 54.73 -26.99 37.34
N THR A 269 54.32 -27.60 38.46
CA THR A 269 54.65 -29.01 38.77
C THR A 269 53.60 -29.99 38.26
N LYS A 270 52.38 -29.48 37.96
CA LYS A 270 51.29 -30.26 37.39
C LYS A 270 50.32 -29.34 36.64
N LEU A 271 49.91 -29.72 35.43
CA LEU A 271 48.86 -29.04 34.67
C LEU A 271 47.86 -30.07 34.17
N GLU A 272 46.58 -29.87 34.49
CA GLU A 272 45.49 -30.78 34.14
C GLU A 272 44.34 -29.97 33.52
N ILE A 273 43.59 -30.59 32.62
CA ILE A 273 42.30 -30.02 32.22
C ILE A 273 41.38 -30.09 33.43
N SER A 274 40.73 -28.98 33.75
CA SER A 274 39.79 -28.92 34.88
C SER A 274 38.72 -30.02 34.76
N PRO A 275 38.23 -30.59 35.87
CA PRO A 275 37.22 -31.65 35.83
C PRO A 275 35.90 -31.26 35.13
N SER A 276 35.60 -29.96 35.04
CA SER A 276 34.45 -29.43 34.30
C SER A 276 34.69 -29.31 32.80
N LEU A 277 35.92 -29.56 32.30
CA LEU A 277 36.34 -29.38 30.90
C LEU A 277 36.24 -27.92 30.40
N GLU A 278 36.06 -26.95 31.30
CA GLU A 278 35.83 -25.54 30.98
C GLU A 278 37.11 -24.67 31.08
N GLY A 279 38.24 -25.29 31.45
CA GLY A 279 39.45 -24.57 31.83
C GLY A 279 40.67 -25.44 32.11
N LEU A 280 41.78 -24.79 32.46
CA LEU A 280 43.04 -25.40 32.87
C LEU A 280 43.25 -25.25 34.38
N THR A 281 43.61 -26.33 35.08
CA THR A 281 44.02 -26.30 36.49
C THR A 281 45.51 -26.56 36.59
N TYR A 282 46.28 -25.63 37.15
CA TYR A 282 47.71 -25.82 37.38
C TYR A 282 48.06 -25.85 38.87
N THR A 283 49.09 -26.61 39.23
CA THR A 283 49.65 -26.68 40.58
C THR A 283 51.02 -26.01 40.58
N ASN A 284 51.23 -25.03 41.47
CA ASN A 284 52.53 -24.37 41.62
C ASN A 284 53.55 -25.25 42.38
N ASP A 285 54.76 -24.76 42.51
CA ASP A 285 55.88 -25.38 43.25
C ASP A 285 55.62 -25.51 44.76
N LYS A 286 54.64 -24.77 45.30
CA LYS A 286 54.14 -24.85 46.68
C LYS A 286 52.96 -25.82 46.84
N GLY A 287 52.55 -26.52 45.78
CA GLY A 287 51.45 -27.50 45.81
C GLY A 287 50.04 -26.88 45.80
N GLN A 288 49.91 -25.57 45.56
CA GLN A 288 48.62 -24.88 45.48
C GLN A 288 48.04 -24.99 44.08
N LYS A 289 46.74 -25.32 44.00
CA LYS A 289 45.98 -25.42 42.74
C LYS A 289 45.35 -24.09 42.37
N ASN A 290 45.47 -23.72 41.11
CA ASN A 290 44.86 -22.51 40.54
C ASN A 290 44.14 -22.88 39.25
N ASP A 291 42.94 -22.32 39.06
CA ASP A 291 42.08 -22.58 37.90
C ASP A 291 42.08 -21.39 36.93
N ILE A 292 42.19 -21.68 35.64
CA ILE A 292 42.06 -20.74 34.53
C ILE A 292 40.80 -21.12 33.75
N SER A 293 39.76 -20.30 33.82
CA SER A 293 38.55 -20.50 33.01
C SER A 293 38.80 -20.11 31.56
N LEU A 294 38.83 -21.09 30.66
CA LEU A 294 38.92 -20.81 29.21
C LEU A 294 37.61 -20.20 28.71
N LEU A 295 36.48 -20.51 29.36
CA LEU A 295 35.18 -19.91 29.06
C LEU A 295 35.12 -18.40 29.37
N GLU A 296 35.75 -17.95 30.46
CA GLU A 296 35.86 -16.50 30.76
C GLU A 296 36.83 -15.78 29.83
N VAL A 297 37.91 -16.44 29.40
CA VAL A 297 38.85 -15.89 28.41
C VAL A 297 38.15 -15.69 27.07
N VAL A 298 37.36 -16.67 26.62
CA VAL A 298 36.53 -16.56 25.41
C VAL A 298 35.50 -15.44 25.55
N ARG A 299 34.74 -15.39 26.65
CA ARG A 299 33.73 -14.33 26.89
C ARG A 299 34.32 -12.91 26.98
N LYS A 300 35.56 -12.75 27.45
CA LYS A 300 36.26 -11.45 27.46
C LYS A 300 36.75 -11.03 26.06
N LEU A 301 36.83 -11.97 25.12
CA LEU A 301 37.26 -11.75 23.74
C LEU A 301 36.10 -11.75 22.73
N GLU A 302 34.92 -12.22 23.12
CA GLU A 302 33.68 -12.08 22.36
C GLU A 302 33.09 -10.67 22.55
N THR A 303 32.78 -10.01 21.45
CA THR A 303 32.13 -8.69 21.45
C THR A 303 30.77 -8.76 20.78
N SER A 304 29.78 -8.12 21.42
CA SER A 304 28.36 -8.21 21.04
C SER A 304 28.12 -7.67 19.63
N THR A 305 27.52 -8.49 18.77
CA THR A 305 26.98 -8.05 17.48
C THR A 305 25.52 -7.65 17.64
N THR A 306 25.12 -6.51 17.08
CA THR A 306 23.71 -6.08 17.06
C THR A 306 23.29 -5.73 15.64
N LEU A 307 22.03 -6.01 15.31
CA LEU A 307 21.40 -5.64 14.05
C LEU A 307 20.03 -5.02 14.38
N GLU A 308 19.88 -3.74 14.07
CA GLU A 308 18.67 -2.98 14.39
C GLU A 308 18.33 -1.98 13.27
N ILE A 309 17.09 -1.51 13.24
CA ILE A 309 16.67 -0.42 12.36
C ILE A 309 16.55 0.83 13.23
N ASP A 310 17.28 1.89 12.87
CA ASP A 310 17.26 3.15 13.62
C ASP A 310 16.03 4.01 13.28
N SER A 311 15.86 5.13 13.98
CA SER A 311 14.75 6.07 13.76
C SER A 311 14.79 6.81 12.42
N ASN A 312 15.87 6.68 11.65
CA ASN A 312 16.06 7.26 10.33
C ASN A 312 15.97 6.19 9.22
N ASP A 313 15.46 5.01 9.55
CA ASP A 313 15.30 3.87 8.65
C ASP A 313 16.64 3.38 8.08
N ASN A 314 17.73 3.47 8.85
CA ASN A 314 18.97 2.78 8.49
C ASN A 314 18.97 1.40 9.11
N LEU A 315 19.31 0.38 8.33
CA LEU A 315 19.73 -0.90 8.88
C LEU A 315 21.13 -0.71 9.46
N VAL A 316 21.21 -0.75 10.78
CA VAL A 316 22.43 -0.55 11.56
C VAL A 316 22.94 -1.91 12.02
N TYR A 317 24.13 -2.26 11.54
CA TYR A 317 24.89 -3.39 12.03
C TYR A 317 26.07 -2.88 12.84
N VAL A 318 26.17 -3.29 14.11
CA VAL A 318 27.35 -3.05 14.93
C VAL A 318 28.13 -4.35 15.01
N ASN A 319 29.35 -4.32 14.48
CA ASN A 319 30.24 -5.46 14.54
C ASN A 319 30.95 -5.55 15.91
N GLU A 320 31.67 -6.65 16.09
CA GLU A 320 32.40 -7.01 17.29
C GLU A 320 33.54 -6.00 17.61
N ARG A 321 33.93 -5.12 16.68
CA ARG A 321 34.88 -4.02 16.93
C ARG A 321 34.20 -2.71 17.31
N GLN A 322 32.89 -2.74 17.62
CA GLN A 322 32.02 -1.55 17.76
C GLN A 322 32.01 -0.67 16.50
N THR A 323 32.40 -1.23 15.36
CA THR A 323 32.35 -0.52 14.09
C THR A 323 30.94 -0.64 13.55
N GLN A 324 30.30 0.52 13.37
CA GLN A 324 28.93 0.60 12.88
C GLN A 324 28.94 0.69 11.35
N GLN A 325 28.26 -0.25 10.71
CA GLN A 325 27.86 -0.13 9.31
C GLN A 325 26.39 0.26 9.24
N GLN A 326 26.08 1.20 8.36
CA GLN A 326 24.73 1.70 8.15
C GLN A 326 24.39 1.59 6.67
N ILE A 327 23.24 1.00 6.37
CA ILE A 327 22.66 1.01 5.02
C ILE A 327 21.34 1.76 5.10
N ASN A 328 21.24 2.88 4.39
CA ASN A 328 20.01 3.65 4.32
C ASN A 328 18.99 2.93 3.42
N ILE A 329 17.89 2.47 4.00
CA ILE A 329 16.87 1.72 3.24
C ILE A 329 15.78 2.63 2.66
N ARG A 330 15.80 3.96 2.93
CA ARG A 330 14.85 4.91 2.32
C ARG A 330 15.01 5.06 0.82
N SER A 331 16.19 4.72 0.28
CA SER A 331 16.38 4.67 -1.18
C SER A 331 15.45 3.67 -1.88
N VAL A 332 14.88 2.72 -1.11
CA VAL A 332 13.97 1.67 -1.56
C VAL A 332 12.49 2.07 -1.41
N VAL A 333 12.15 2.99 -0.50
CA VAL A 333 10.77 3.46 -0.22
C VAL A 333 10.72 4.97 -0.47
N ARG A 334 10.33 5.39 -1.68
CA ARG A 334 10.13 6.81 -2.00
C ARG A 334 8.64 7.12 -2.03
N GLU A 335 8.22 8.06 -1.19
CA GLU A 335 6.84 8.54 -1.17
C GLU A 335 6.69 9.71 -2.16
N PRO A 336 5.79 9.62 -3.16
CA PRO A 336 5.59 10.69 -4.13
C PRO A 336 4.90 11.93 -3.54
N TRP A 337 4.43 11.85 -2.30
CA TRP A 337 3.71 12.91 -1.61
C TRP A 337 4.60 13.56 -0.55
N HIS A 338 4.65 14.89 -0.55
CA HIS A 338 5.42 15.68 0.42
C HIS A 338 4.49 16.43 1.37
N VAL A 339 4.90 16.59 2.63
CA VAL A 339 4.22 17.40 3.64
C VAL A 339 4.29 18.87 3.25
N ALA A 340 3.15 19.52 3.09
CA ALA A 340 3.02 20.90 2.58
C ALA A 340 3.80 21.93 3.41
N GLU A 341 3.87 21.73 4.73
CA GLU A 341 4.54 22.65 5.65
C GLU A 341 6.07 22.55 5.62
N THR A 342 6.61 21.36 5.28
CA THR A 342 8.05 21.08 5.46
C THR A 342 8.78 20.68 4.19
N GLY A 343 8.05 20.28 3.13
CA GLY A 343 8.63 19.75 1.89
C GLY A 343 9.26 18.35 2.02
N VAL A 344 9.18 17.74 3.21
CA VAL A 344 9.70 16.39 3.47
C VAL A 344 8.66 15.35 3.04
N GLU A 345 9.09 14.14 2.69
CA GLU A 345 8.21 13.01 2.35
C GLU A 345 7.14 12.77 3.43
N ALA A 346 5.91 12.49 3.01
CA ALA A 346 4.78 12.23 3.90
C ALA A 346 4.86 10.82 4.48
N THR A 347 4.56 10.68 5.78
CA THR A 347 4.61 9.41 6.53
C THR A 347 3.28 9.04 7.17
N ALA A 348 2.27 9.91 7.10
CA ALA A 348 0.97 9.69 7.73
C ALA A 348 -0.19 10.30 6.93
N ASN A 349 -1.34 9.61 6.95
CA ASN A 349 -2.55 10.00 6.22
C ASN A 349 -3.25 11.26 6.75
N ASN A 350 -2.79 11.83 7.87
CA ASN A 350 -3.33 13.07 8.46
C ASN A 350 -2.47 14.30 8.14
N GLN A 351 -1.40 14.14 7.37
CA GLN A 351 -0.55 15.25 6.94
C GLN A 351 -1.17 15.96 5.73
N ASN A 352 -0.98 17.28 5.66
CA ASN A 352 -1.30 18.04 4.46
C ASN A 352 -0.26 17.71 3.40
N ILE A 353 -0.67 17.19 2.25
CA ILE A 353 0.25 16.72 1.21
C ILE A 353 0.20 17.58 -0.05
N PHE A 354 1.32 17.66 -0.76
CA PHE A 354 1.40 18.24 -2.10
C PHE A 354 2.30 17.40 -3.01
N ASN A 355 2.11 17.61 -4.32
CA ASN A 355 2.98 17.11 -5.38
C ASN A 355 3.18 18.25 -6.40
N ASN A 356 4.43 18.46 -6.85
CA ASN A 356 4.76 19.51 -7.82
C ASN A 356 4.53 19.09 -9.28
N GLY A 357 4.32 17.81 -9.52
CA GLY A 357 4.05 17.22 -10.82
C GLY A 357 2.58 17.23 -11.19
N TRP A 358 2.26 16.40 -12.19
CA TRP A 358 0.89 16.16 -12.63
C TRP A 358 0.32 14.93 -11.92
N VAL A 359 -0.95 14.98 -11.52
CA VAL A 359 -1.67 13.89 -10.86
C VAL A 359 -2.74 13.33 -11.79
N GLY A 360 -2.65 12.04 -12.08
CA GLY A 360 -3.65 11.28 -12.82
C GLY A 360 -4.44 10.34 -11.91
N ILE A 361 -5.76 10.47 -11.87
CA ILE A 361 -6.65 9.62 -11.06
C ILE A 361 -7.46 8.70 -11.99
N GLY A 362 -7.35 7.38 -11.80
CA GLY A 362 -8.10 6.38 -12.59
C GLY A 362 -7.57 6.14 -14.01
N LEU A 363 -6.35 6.57 -14.31
CA LEU A 363 -5.69 6.40 -15.61
C LEU A 363 -4.73 5.21 -15.57
N ASP A 364 -4.65 4.44 -16.66
CA ASP A 364 -3.57 3.46 -16.83
C ASP A 364 -2.27 4.14 -17.30
N SER A 365 -1.15 3.44 -17.15
CA SER A 365 0.18 3.99 -17.45
C SER A 365 0.33 4.46 -18.90
N LYS A 366 -0.33 3.82 -19.86
CA LYS A 366 -0.24 4.20 -21.27
C LYS A 366 -1.01 5.50 -21.52
N THR A 367 -2.26 5.59 -21.06
CA THR A 367 -3.06 6.81 -21.20
C THR A 367 -2.45 7.98 -20.42
N ALA A 368 -1.86 7.72 -19.25
CA ALA A 368 -1.13 8.74 -18.49
C ALA A 368 0.08 9.27 -19.29
N ALA A 369 0.89 8.39 -19.87
CA ALA A 369 2.04 8.80 -20.69
C ALA A 369 1.62 9.64 -21.91
N GLU A 370 0.56 9.23 -22.63
CA GLU A 370 0.01 9.99 -23.76
C GLU A 370 -0.53 11.37 -23.33
N SER A 371 -1.14 11.43 -22.14
CA SER A 371 -1.65 12.67 -21.54
C SER A 371 -0.54 13.64 -21.18
N ILE A 372 0.55 13.14 -20.58
CA ILE A 372 1.73 13.93 -20.20
C ILE A 372 2.46 14.45 -21.45
N ALA A 373 2.56 13.63 -22.50
CA ALA A 373 3.17 14.03 -23.76
C ALA A 373 2.43 15.19 -24.46
N ASN A 374 1.15 15.40 -24.15
CA ASN A 374 0.31 16.45 -24.70
C ASN A 374 -0.36 17.26 -23.58
N LEU A 375 0.39 17.54 -22.51
CA LEU A 375 -0.13 18.23 -21.33
C LEU A 375 -0.45 19.69 -21.68
N LYS A 376 -1.61 20.18 -21.22
CA LYS A 376 -1.92 21.62 -21.27
C LYS A 376 -1.07 22.34 -20.23
N GLU A 377 -0.62 23.55 -20.54
CA GLU A 377 0.33 24.32 -19.71
C GLU A 377 -0.09 24.40 -18.23
N ASP A 378 -1.39 24.59 -17.96
CA ASP A 378 -1.94 24.75 -16.61
C ASP A 378 -2.59 23.47 -16.03
N GLU A 379 -2.50 22.33 -16.72
CA GLU A 379 -3.14 21.11 -16.24
C GLU A 379 -2.27 20.40 -15.19
N LYS A 380 -2.76 20.33 -13.95
CA LYS A 380 -2.11 19.61 -12.84
C LYS A 380 -2.86 18.38 -12.37
N LEU A 381 -4.15 18.25 -12.71
CA LEU A 381 -5.01 17.14 -12.28
C LEU A 381 -5.86 16.65 -13.45
N ARG A 382 -5.83 15.34 -13.71
CA ARG A 382 -6.75 14.67 -14.64
C ARG A 382 -7.43 13.50 -13.95
N VAL A 383 -8.74 13.40 -14.11
CA VAL A 383 -9.55 12.32 -13.53
C VAL A 383 -10.25 11.56 -14.65
N ASN A 384 -10.05 10.25 -14.72
CA ASN A 384 -10.80 9.34 -15.57
C ASN A 384 -11.91 8.68 -14.75
N GLY A 385 -13.02 9.38 -14.61
CA GLY A 385 -14.17 8.97 -13.79
C GLY A 385 -14.96 10.18 -13.29
N SER A 386 -16.01 9.91 -12.52
CA SER A 386 -16.83 10.96 -11.90
C SER A 386 -16.19 11.50 -10.63
N ILE A 387 -16.30 12.81 -10.42
CA ILE A 387 -15.89 13.48 -9.18
C ILE A 387 -17.14 13.71 -8.33
N TYR A 388 -17.20 13.06 -7.16
CA TYR A 388 -18.26 13.28 -6.16
C TYR A 388 -17.72 14.20 -5.08
N ALA A 389 -18.13 15.47 -5.11
CA ALA A 389 -17.81 16.43 -4.06
C ALA A 389 -18.99 16.58 -3.10
N ARG A 390 -18.70 16.68 -1.79
CA ARG A 390 -19.74 16.90 -0.77
C ARG A 390 -20.02 18.39 -0.65
N ASN A 391 -21.26 18.79 -0.95
CA ASN A 391 -21.79 20.10 -0.56
C ASN A 391 -22.81 19.95 0.58
N SER A 392 -23.06 21.04 1.29
CA SER A 392 -23.97 21.14 2.43
C SER A 392 -25.44 21.27 2.04
N TYR A 393 -25.75 21.72 0.81
CA TYR A 393 -27.12 21.87 0.31
C TYR A 393 -27.18 21.79 -1.23
N TYR A 394 -28.40 21.68 -1.75
CA TYR A 394 -28.75 21.68 -3.18
C TYR A 394 -29.85 22.74 -3.43
N ALA A 395 -29.98 23.23 -4.66
CA ALA A 395 -30.77 24.45 -4.96
C ALA A 395 -32.30 24.29 -4.88
N ASP A 396 -32.82 23.11 -4.54
CA ASP A 396 -34.26 22.80 -4.51
C ASP A 396 -35.13 23.76 -3.67
N TYR A 397 -34.52 24.53 -2.77
CA TYR A 397 -35.20 25.60 -2.02
C TYR A 397 -35.82 26.70 -2.91
N VAL A 398 -35.35 26.87 -4.14
CA VAL A 398 -35.90 27.87 -5.08
C VAL A 398 -37.35 27.55 -5.40
N PHE A 399 -37.63 26.31 -5.82
CA PHE A 399 -39.00 25.88 -6.13
C PHE A 399 -39.86 25.83 -4.87
N GLU A 400 -39.33 25.32 -3.75
CA GLU A 400 -40.04 25.30 -2.48
C GLU A 400 -40.52 26.70 -2.09
N ASN A 401 -39.62 27.68 -2.06
CA ASN A 401 -39.95 29.06 -1.74
C ASN A 401 -40.95 29.66 -2.73
N TYR A 402 -40.78 29.40 -4.02
CA TYR A 402 -41.67 29.96 -5.04
C TYR A 402 -43.10 29.42 -4.93
N PHE A 403 -43.31 28.13 -4.69
CA PHE A 403 -44.65 27.53 -4.67
C PHE A 403 -45.32 27.62 -3.30
N THR A 404 -44.59 27.47 -2.20
CA THR A 404 -45.14 27.54 -0.83
C THR A 404 -45.27 28.97 -0.32
N LYS A 405 -44.43 29.89 -0.83
CA LYS A 405 -44.23 31.24 -0.29
C LYS A 405 -43.64 31.26 1.12
N GLU A 406 -43.04 30.15 1.57
CA GLU A 406 -42.39 30.01 2.87
C GLU A 406 -40.87 29.91 2.72
N ALA A 407 -40.14 30.14 3.81
CA ALA A 407 -38.67 29.98 3.82
C ALA A 407 -38.32 28.50 3.85
N SER A 408 -37.37 28.08 3.01
CA SER A 408 -36.91 26.69 2.99
C SER A 408 -36.01 26.39 4.20
N ALA A 409 -36.10 25.17 4.72
CA ALA A 409 -35.17 24.69 5.76
C ALA A 409 -33.72 24.53 5.23
N LEU A 410 -33.54 24.40 3.90
CA LEU A 410 -32.22 24.27 3.28
C LEU A 410 -31.50 25.63 3.19
N LYS A 411 -32.24 26.72 2.99
CA LYS A 411 -31.72 28.08 2.90
C LYS A 411 -32.78 29.09 3.35
N TYR A 412 -32.73 29.45 4.63
CA TYR A 412 -33.76 30.25 5.29
C TYR A 412 -33.79 31.73 4.86
N ASP A 413 -32.66 32.23 4.35
CA ASP A 413 -32.49 33.61 3.88
C ASP A 413 -32.80 33.77 2.39
N TYR A 414 -33.06 32.69 1.67
CA TYR A 414 -33.42 32.72 0.25
C TYR A 414 -34.75 33.43 0.01
N LYS A 415 -34.77 34.27 -1.03
CA LYS A 415 -35.98 34.94 -1.52
C LYS A 415 -35.97 35.02 -3.03
N PHE A 416 -37.02 34.50 -3.65
CA PHE A 416 -37.24 34.66 -5.08
C PHE A 416 -37.45 36.15 -5.45
N ASN A 417 -36.60 36.68 -6.32
CA ASN A 417 -36.65 38.09 -6.75
C ASN A 417 -37.43 38.24 -8.06
N ASP A 418 -38.12 39.37 -8.23
CA ASP A 418 -38.72 39.69 -9.53
C ASP A 418 -37.67 40.23 -10.53
N LEU A 419 -38.01 40.20 -11.82
CA LEU A 419 -37.10 40.64 -12.88
C LEU A 419 -36.68 42.11 -12.77
N ALA A 420 -37.53 42.98 -12.20
CA ALA A 420 -37.21 44.39 -12.01
C ALA A 420 -36.14 44.59 -10.93
N THR A 421 -36.23 43.82 -9.85
CA THR A 421 -35.23 43.78 -8.77
C THR A 421 -33.91 43.21 -9.28
N VAL A 422 -33.97 42.11 -10.04
CA VAL A 422 -32.79 41.49 -10.66
C VAL A 422 -32.10 42.46 -11.63
N GLU A 423 -32.86 43.13 -12.51
CA GLU A 423 -32.31 44.11 -13.46
C GLU A 423 -31.62 45.28 -12.73
N SER A 424 -32.25 45.79 -11.67
CA SER A 424 -31.71 46.86 -10.84
C SER A 424 -30.39 46.45 -10.17
N PHE A 425 -30.34 45.21 -9.66
CA PHE A 425 -29.12 44.65 -9.07
C PHE A 425 -27.99 44.51 -10.10
N ILE A 426 -28.26 43.96 -11.28
CA ILE A 426 -27.26 43.80 -12.35
C ILE A 426 -26.71 45.16 -12.79
N LYS A 427 -27.57 46.18 -12.91
CA LYS A 427 -27.14 47.54 -13.27
C LYS A 427 -26.20 48.14 -12.23
N ALA A 428 -26.47 47.90 -10.95
CA ALA A 428 -25.67 48.40 -9.84
C ALA A 428 -24.34 47.64 -9.67
N TYR A 429 -24.37 46.31 -9.70
CA TYR A 429 -23.27 45.46 -9.24
C TYR A 429 -22.57 44.64 -10.33
N ARG A 430 -23.10 44.63 -11.56
CA ARG A 430 -22.52 43.95 -12.74
C ARG A 430 -22.35 42.43 -12.62
N HIS A 431 -23.09 41.80 -11.71
CA HIS A 431 -23.23 40.35 -11.59
C HIS A 431 -24.66 39.98 -11.17
N LEU A 432 -25.01 38.70 -11.23
CA LEU A 432 -26.32 38.21 -10.82
C LEU A 432 -26.43 38.10 -9.29
N PRO A 433 -27.60 38.38 -8.69
CA PRO A 433 -27.84 38.11 -7.27
C PRO A 433 -27.55 36.65 -6.91
N GLY A 434 -26.79 36.42 -5.84
CA GLY A 434 -26.45 35.07 -5.36
C GLY A 434 -25.27 34.39 -6.07
N ILE A 435 -24.67 35.02 -7.08
CA ILE A 435 -23.40 34.57 -7.67
C ILE A 435 -22.23 35.32 -7.01
N THR A 436 -21.19 34.60 -6.59
CA THR A 436 -19.98 35.23 -6.02
C THR A 436 -19.35 36.18 -7.05
N PRO A 437 -19.21 37.48 -6.75
CA PRO A 437 -18.58 38.41 -7.68
C PRO A 437 -17.08 38.16 -7.79
N ILE A 438 -16.51 38.51 -8.94
CA ILE A 438 -15.07 38.33 -9.21
C ILE A 438 -14.16 39.05 -8.20
N GLY A 439 -14.64 40.12 -7.57
CA GLY A 439 -13.90 40.87 -6.56
C GLY A 439 -13.75 40.14 -5.22
N ASP A 440 -14.62 39.17 -4.94
CA ASP A 440 -14.63 38.38 -3.70
C ASP A 440 -13.95 37.01 -3.88
N LEU A 441 -13.44 36.72 -5.08
CA LEU A 441 -12.66 35.52 -5.35
C LEU A 441 -11.18 35.75 -5.00
N ASP A 442 -10.59 34.80 -4.28
CA ASP A 442 -9.16 34.81 -4.01
C ASP A 442 -8.38 34.69 -5.33
N LYS A 443 -7.27 35.44 -5.43
CA LYS A 443 -6.34 35.33 -6.56
C LYS A 443 -5.15 34.47 -6.18
N ALA A 444 -4.85 33.45 -6.99
CA ALA A 444 -3.61 32.71 -6.85
C ALA A 444 -2.48 33.49 -7.53
N THR A 445 -1.47 33.91 -6.78
CA THR A 445 -0.12 34.31 -7.26
C THR A 445 -0.07 34.94 -8.66
N ASN A 446 -0.70 36.12 -8.83
CA ASN A 446 -0.75 36.93 -10.06
C ASN A 446 -1.40 36.31 -11.30
N GLU A 447 -1.88 35.06 -11.25
CA GLU A 447 -2.45 34.34 -12.40
C GLU A 447 -3.69 33.54 -11.97
N GLY A 448 -4.87 34.07 -12.33
CA GLY A 448 -6.15 33.38 -12.16
C GLY A 448 -6.89 33.63 -10.83
N TYR A 449 -8.10 33.08 -10.76
CA TYR A 449 -9.00 33.14 -9.61
C TYR A 449 -9.22 31.74 -9.04
N LEU A 450 -9.23 31.62 -7.72
CA LEU A 450 -9.58 30.41 -7.00
C LEU A 450 -11.10 30.29 -6.95
N ILE A 451 -11.62 29.20 -7.53
CA ILE A 451 -13.05 28.96 -7.63
C ILE A 451 -13.37 27.65 -6.92
N ASN A 452 -14.29 27.71 -5.96
CA ASN A 452 -14.90 26.51 -5.42
C ASN A 452 -15.94 25.98 -6.43
N VAL A 453 -15.58 24.90 -7.14
CA VAL A 453 -16.42 24.31 -8.19
C VAL A 453 -17.76 23.80 -7.64
N SER A 454 -17.78 23.27 -6.42
CA SER A 454 -19.01 22.78 -5.78
C SER A 454 -19.95 23.93 -5.43
N GLU A 455 -19.45 25.03 -4.88
CA GLU A 455 -20.28 26.19 -4.58
C GLU A 455 -20.79 26.86 -5.86
N LEU A 456 -19.92 27.04 -6.85
CA LEU A 456 -20.30 27.60 -8.14
C LEU A 456 -21.42 26.77 -8.79
N SER A 457 -21.35 25.43 -8.71
CA SER A 457 -22.39 24.56 -9.28
C SER A 457 -23.76 24.79 -8.65
N VAL A 458 -23.83 25.03 -7.34
CA VAL A 458 -25.08 25.30 -6.63
C VAL A 458 -25.61 26.69 -6.96
N GLN A 459 -24.73 27.70 -6.99
CA GLN A 459 -25.10 29.06 -7.39
C GLN A 459 -25.65 29.12 -8.82
N LEU A 460 -25.02 28.40 -9.75
CA LEU A 460 -25.51 28.29 -11.12
C LEU A 460 -26.87 27.59 -11.19
N LEU A 461 -27.05 26.50 -10.44
CA LEU A 461 -28.33 25.79 -10.40
C LEU A 461 -29.44 26.68 -9.84
N GLU A 462 -29.19 27.42 -8.75
CA GLU A 462 -30.14 28.40 -8.20
C GLU A 462 -30.63 29.37 -9.29
N LYS A 463 -29.70 29.91 -10.10
CA LYS A 463 -30.06 30.84 -11.18
C LYS A 463 -30.79 30.16 -12.33
N VAL A 464 -30.46 28.90 -12.64
CA VAL A 464 -31.16 28.13 -13.67
C VAL A 464 -32.62 27.90 -13.25
N GLU A 465 -32.86 27.51 -11.99
CA GLU A 465 -34.21 27.31 -11.46
C GLU A 465 -35.02 28.61 -11.45
N GLU A 466 -34.42 29.72 -11.03
CA GLU A 466 -35.05 31.04 -11.10
C GLU A 466 -35.44 31.44 -12.53
N LEU A 467 -34.54 31.21 -13.50
CA LEU A 467 -34.79 31.46 -14.91
C LEU A 467 -35.98 30.64 -15.43
N TYR A 468 -36.08 29.36 -15.03
CA TYR A 468 -37.23 28.53 -15.40
C TYR A 468 -38.53 29.08 -14.81
N LEU A 469 -38.54 29.52 -13.55
CA LEU A 469 -39.72 30.13 -12.93
C LEU A 469 -40.15 31.41 -13.65
N HIS A 470 -39.21 32.30 -13.96
CA HIS A 470 -39.50 33.49 -14.76
C HIS A 470 -40.03 33.16 -16.15
N THR A 471 -39.49 32.12 -16.80
CA THR A 471 -39.94 31.67 -18.12
C THR A 471 -41.35 31.10 -18.07
N ILE A 472 -41.67 30.33 -17.03
CA ILE A 472 -43.02 29.79 -16.80
C ILE A 472 -44.02 30.94 -16.62
N ASP A 473 -43.68 31.94 -15.81
CA ASP A 473 -44.55 33.10 -15.59
C ASP A 473 -44.72 33.96 -16.83
N GLN A 474 -43.65 34.13 -17.61
CA GLN A 474 -43.72 34.80 -18.90
C GLN A 474 -44.64 34.05 -19.87
N ASN A 475 -44.57 32.71 -19.92
CA ASN A 475 -45.44 31.91 -20.79
C ASN A 475 -46.92 32.00 -20.36
N LYS A 476 -47.22 32.01 -19.05
CA LYS A 476 -48.59 32.24 -18.56
C LYS A 476 -49.12 33.60 -19.01
N LEU A 477 -48.30 34.65 -18.94
CA LEU A 477 -48.68 35.99 -19.41
C LEU A 477 -48.97 35.98 -20.92
N ILE A 478 -48.14 35.32 -21.72
CA ILE A 478 -48.33 35.19 -23.18
C ILE A 478 -49.66 34.49 -23.49
N GLN A 479 -49.98 33.40 -22.79
CA GLN A 479 -51.26 32.69 -22.96
C GLN A 479 -52.45 33.58 -22.59
N GLN A 480 -52.38 34.31 -21.48
CA GLN A 480 -53.43 35.26 -21.09
C GLN A 480 -53.61 36.38 -22.11
N GLN A 481 -52.52 36.92 -22.65
CA GLN A 481 -52.57 37.92 -23.71
C GLN A 481 -53.19 37.36 -24.99
N ALA A 482 -52.87 36.13 -25.37
CA ALA A 482 -53.46 35.47 -26.53
C ALA A 482 -54.99 35.28 -26.38
N GLU A 483 -55.45 34.83 -25.20
CA GLU A 483 -56.88 34.73 -24.91
C GLU A 483 -57.60 36.09 -24.94
N GLN A 484 -56.96 37.14 -24.43
CA GLN A 484 -57.51 38.50 -24.48
C GLN A 484 -57.61 39.01 -25.91
N LEU A 485 -56.60 38.75 -26.76
CA LEU A 485 -56.61 39.10 -28.17
C LEU A 485 -57.74 38.37 -28.91
N GLU A 486 -57.94 37.08 -28.66
CA GLU A 486 -59.05 36.31 -29.26
C GLU A 486 -60.42 36.89 -28.86
N LYS A 487 -60.59 37.27 -27.58
CA LYS A 487 -61.82 37.94 -27.11
C LYS A 487 -62.04 39.29 -27.77
N GLN A 488 -60.98 40.08 -27.95
CA GLN A 488 -61.05 41.37 -28.64
C GLN A 488 -61.38 41.21 -30.13
N GLU A 489 -60.77 40.25 -30.82
CA GLU A 489 -61.03 39.96 -32.23
C GLU A 489 -62.48 39.51 -32.45
N ASN A 490 -63.00 38.64 -31.59
CA ASN A 490 -64.41 38.22 -31.64
C ASN A 490 -65.37 39.40 -31.44
N ARG A 491 -65.05 40.32 -30.52
CA ARG A 491 -65.85 41.54 -30.31
C ARG A 491 -65.81 42.46 -31.55
N LEU A 492 -64.66 42.62 -32.18
CA LEU A 492 -64.52 43.40 -33.42
C LEU A 492 -65.36 42.79 -34.55
N ARG A 493 -65.29 41.46 -34.76
CA ARG A 493 -66.11 40.76 -35.77
C ARG A 493 -67.60 40.96 -35.55
N GLN A 494 -68.06 40.93 -34.29
CA GLN A 494 -69.47 41.19 -33.96
C GLN A 494 -69.89 42.63 -34.28
N LEU A 495 -69.04 43.61 -33.98
CA LEU A 495 -69.30 45.01 -34.30
C LEU A 495 -69.32 45.24 -35.82
N GLU A 496 -68.39 44.66 -36.57
CA GLU A 496 -68.35 44.73 -38.03
C GLU A 496 -69.60 44.12 -38.66
N ALA A 497 -70.05 42.95 -38.18
CA ALA A 497 -71.28 42.32 -38.62
C ALA A 497 -72.51 43.20 -38.34
N PHE A 498 -72.57 43.84 -37.17
CA PHE A 498 -73.64 44.78 -36.83
C PHE A 498 -73.63 46.03 -37.73
N MET A 499 -72.46 46.56 -38.08
CA MET A 499 -72.35 47.71 -38.98
C MET A 499 -72.72 47.36 -40.43
N ASN A 500 -72.37 46.17 -40.91
CA ASN A 500 -72.71 45.72 -42.25
C ASN A 500 -74.20 45.39 -42.41
N ASN A 501 -74.88 44.95 -41.35
CA ASN A 501 -76.33 44.69 -41.38
C ASN A 501 -77.19 45.96 -41.28
N ASN A 502 -76.60 47.12 -40.93
CA ASN A 502 -77.29 48.41 -40.80
C ASN A 502 -76.97 49.39 -41.95
N LYS A 503 -76.31 48.91 -43.01
CA LYS A 503 -76.23 49.57 -44.32
C LYS A 503 -77.21 48.90 -45.27
#